data_AF-A0AA38HA51-F1
#
_entry.id   AF-A0AA38HA51-F1
#
_cell.length_a   1.000
_cell.length_b   1.000
_cell.length_c   1.000
_cell.angle_alpha   90.00
_cell.angle_beta   90.00
_cell.angle_gamma   90.00
#
_symmetry.space_group_name_H-M   'P 1'
#
loop_
_entity.id
_entity.type
_entity.pdbx_description
1 polymer ?
#
loop_
_entity_poly.entity_id
_entity_poly.type
_entity_poly.pdbx_seq_one_letter_code
_entity_poly.pdbx_strand_id
1 'polypeptide(L)'
;MSNDAAAQHTEEAQAGSGSMLSSLVSFFVPTAHAEEPKKVGNDEEETEDEEKEEEESPAEEEEEEEEEPEDIAPAIRQECEETQCVEPAKHFKHCSDKVEGGKGWEGEDCVEELFHLMHCVDACAAPRLFRKLA
;
A
#
# COMPACT_ATOMS: atom_id res chain seq x y z
N MET A 1 -26.03 -28.79 -48.89
CA MET A 1 -25.39 -27.48 -49.13
C MET A 1 -24.98 -26.93 -47.76
N SER A 2 -24.03 -27.51 -47.03
CA SER A 2 -22.74 -28.09 -47.46
C SER A 2 -21.92 -27.07 -48.23
N ASN A 3 -20.97 -26.45 -47.54
CA ASN A 3 -19.56 -26.41 -47.95
C ASN A 3 -18.70 -26.25 -46.70
N ASP A 4 -17.67 -27.09 -46.64
CA ASP A 4 -16.65 -27.17 -45.60
C ASP A 4 -15.37 -26.45 -46.07
N ALA A 5 -14.34 -26.39 -45.19
CA ALA A 5 -12.97 -25.88 -45.39
C ALA A 5 -12.64 -24.51 -44.74
N ALA A 6 -11.46 -24.30 -44.15
CA ALA A 6 -10.46 -25.25 -43.63
C ALA A 6 -9.53 -24.49 -42.66
N ALA A 7 -8.90 -25.19 -41.72
CA ALA A 7 -7.82 -24.63 -40.90
C ALA A 7 -6.51 -24.53 -41.70
N GLN A 8 -5.61 -23.61 -41.34
CA GLN A 8 -4.26 -23.93 -40.81
C GLN A 8 -3.36 -22.70 -40.64
N HIS A 9 -2.36 -22.86 -39.77
CA HIS A 9 -1.28 -21.92 -39.54
C HIS A 9 -0.41 -21.75 -40.79
N THR A 10 0.13 -20.55 -41.01
CA THR A 10 1.36 -20.35 -41.79
C THR A 10 2.42 -19.72 -40.90
N GLU A 11 3.37 -20.55 -40.50
CA GLU A 11 4.66 -20.14 -39.95
C GLU A 11 5.52 -19.59 -41.09
N GLU A 12 5.94 -18.33 -41.02
CA GLU A 12 7.08 -17.83 -41.80
C GLU A 12 8.21 -17.44 -40.85
N ALA A 13 9.20 -18.31 -40.73
CA ALA A 13 10.42 -18.05 -40.01
C ALA A 13 11.29 -17.05 -40.79
N GLN A 14 11.42 -15.82 -40.29
CA GLN A 14 12.43 -14.89 -40.78
C GLN A 14 13.67 -14.89 -39.88
N ALA A 15 14.63 -15.76 -40.20
CA ALA A 15 15.94 -15.78 -39.55
C ALA A 15 16.72 -14.49 -39.88
N GLY A 16 16.88 -13.61 -38.89
CA GLY A 16 17.56 -12.32 -39.03
C GLY A 16 18.42 -11.95 -37.82
N SER A 17 19.62 -12.52 -37.76
CA SER A 17 20.82 -11.97 -37.07
C SER A 17 20.67 -11.39 -35.63
N GLY A 18 20.93 -12.21 -34.60
CA GLY A 18 21.23 -11.77 -33.22
C GLY A 18 20.00 -11.31 -32.41
N SER A 19 19.52 -12.07 -31.42
CA SER A 19 20.14 -12.28 -30.10
C SER A 19 20.46 -10.98 -29.35
N MET A 20 20.12 -10.95 -28.05
CA MET A 20 20.35 -9.93 -26.99
C MET A 20 19.16 -9.03 -26.58
N LEU A 21 18.29 -8.55 -27.48
CA LEU A 21 17.22 -7.61 -27.05
C LEU A 21 16.07 -8.29 -26.28
N SER A 22 15.66 -9.50 -26.69
CA SER A 22 14.54 -10.21 -26.07
C SER A 22 14.78 -10.66 -24.62
N SER A 23 16.04 -10.73 -24.17
CA SER A 23 16.41 -11.15 -22.81
C SER A 23 16.65 -9.97 -21.86
N LEU A 24 16.78 -8.76 -22.38
CA LEU A 24 16.95 -7.53 -21.58
C LEU A 24 15.61 -6.92 -21.14
N VAL A 25 14.51 -7.14 -21.87
CA VAL A 25 13.18 -6.67 -21.46
C VAL A 25 12.71 -7.33 -20.15
N SER A 26 13.13 -8.57 -19.88
CA SER A 26 12.88 -9.26 -18.61
C SER A 26 13.56 -8.61 -17.39
N PHE A 27 14.49 -7.66 -17.57
CA PHE A 27 15.05 -6.87 -16.48
C PHE A 27 14.12 -5.74 -16.02
N PHE A 28 13.21 -5.27 -16.88
CA PHE A 28 12.30 -4.15 -16.60
C PHE A 28 10.91 -4.56 -16.08
N VAL A 29 10.64 -5.87 -15.98
CA VAL A 29 9.35 -6.41 -15.51
C VAL A 29 9.57 -7.25 -14.26
N PRO A 30 9.18 -6.77 -13.07
CA PRO A 30 9.13 -7.60 -11.87
C PRO A 30 8.19 -8.79 -12.08
N THR A 31 8.69 -10.01 -11.88
CA THR A 31 7.85 -11.22 -11.93
C THR A 31 7.12 -11.39 -10.61
N ALA A 32 5.85 -11.00 -10.58
CA ALA A 32 4.99 -11.25 -9.43
C ALA A 32 4.59 -12.74 -9.39
N HIS A 33 4.86 -13.41 -8.26
CA HIS A 33 4.38 -14.76 -8.00
C HIS A 33 2.95 -14.72 -7.46
N ALA A 34 2.03 -15.42 -8.10
CA ALA A 34 0.69 -15.65 -7.59
C ALA A 34 0.65 -16.95 -6.79
N GLU A 35 0.35 -16.87 -5.50
CA GLU A 35 0.18 -18.03 -4.63
C GLU A 35 -1.31 -18.36 -4.45
N GLU A 36 -1.72 -19.49 -5.03
CA GLU A 36 -2.86 -20.29 -4.59
C GLU A 36 -2.27 -21.67 -4.24
N PRO A 37 -2.70 -22.42 -3.18
CA PRO A 37 -4.14 -22.70 -2.97
C PRO A 37 -4.63 -23.17 -1.55
N LYS A 38 -5.97 -23.34 -1.44
CA LYS A 38 -6.77 -24.31 -0.61
C LYS A 38 -7.50 -23.87 0.69
N LYS A 39 -8.81 -24.20 0.69
CA LYS A 39 -9.77 -24.23 1.80
C LYS A 39 -9.58 -25.44 2.75
N VAL A 40 -9.76 -25.25 4.07
CA VAL A 40 -10.44 -26.11 5.09
C VAL A 40 -10.81 -25.19 6.30
N GLY A 41 -11.92 -25.31 7.05
CA GLY A 41 -13.22 -25.92 6.73
C GLY A 41 -13.79 -26.99 7.69
N ASN A 42 -14.20 -26.65 8.93
CA ASN A 42 -15.18 -27.42 9.73
C ASN A 42 -15.83 -26.59 10.88
N ASP A 43 -17.03 -27.00 11.28
CA ASP A 43 -17.96 -26.39 12.26
C ASP A 43 -17.86 -26.92 13.72
N GLU A 44 -18.54 -26.19 14.65
CA GLU A 44 -19.22 -26.62 15.92
C GLU A 44 -18.35 -27.24 17.07
N GLU A 45 -18.64 -27.14 18.39
CA GLU A 45 -19.78 -26.64 19.21
C GLU A 45 -19.32 -26.31 20.69
N GLU A 46 -20.18 -25.65 21.50
CA GLU A 46 -20.32 -25.56 23.01
C GLU A 46 -19.07 -25.56 23.96
N THR A 47 -18.84 -24.62 24.91
CA THR A 47 -19.55 -24.08 26.11
C THR A 47 -19.58 -24.94 27.39
N GLU A 48 -19.46 -24.27 28.56
CA GLU A 48 -19.36 -24.80 29.96
C GLU A 48 -17.99 -25.47 30.31
N ASP A 49 -17.39 -25.33 31.51
CA ASP A 49 -17.78 -24.60 32.75
C ASP A 49 -16.52 -24.06 33.49
N GLU A 50 -16.71 -23.22 34.53
CA GLU A 50 -15.64 -22.55 35.30
C GLU A 50 -14.96 -23.42 36.40
N GLU A 51 -14.03 -22.78 37.12
CA GLU A 51 -13.48 -23.12 38.45
C GLU A 51 -12.42 -24.23 38.58
N LYS A 52 -11.14 -23.82 38.71
CA LYS A 52 -10.40 -24.06 39.97
C LYS A 52 -9.24 -23.10 40.24
N GLU A 53 -9.08 -22.76 41.53
CA GLU A 53 -8.06 -21.88 42.12
C GLU A 53 -6.60 -22.34 41.97
N GLU A 54 -5.70 -21.33 41.98
CA GLU A 54 -4.33 -21.24 42.53
C GLU A 54 -3.49 -22.54 42.73
N GLU A 55 -2.31 -22.58 42.10
CA GLU A 55 -1.05 -22.66 42.86
C GLU A 55 0.22 -22.28 42.03
N GLU A 56 1.15 -21.62 42.73
CA GLU A 56 2.59 -21.42 42.49
C GLU A 56 3.16 -20.91 41.14
N SER A 57 4.12 -20.00 41.29
CA SER A 57 4.87 -19.32 40.23
C SER A 57 5.93 -20.21 39.56
N PRO A 58 6.24 -19.94 38.29
CA PRO A 58 7.60 -19.65 37.88
C PRO A 58 7.87 -18.14 38.02
N ALA A 59 9.12 -17.77 38.28
CA ALA A 59 9.55 -16.41 37.99
C ALA A 59 9.53 -16.25 36.46
N GLU A 60 8.50 -15.60 35.94
CA GLU A 60 8.65 -14.88 34.68
C GLU A 60 9.67 -13.78 34.95
N GLU A 61 10.85 -13.95 34.37
CA GLU A 61 11.66 -12.83 33.94
C GLU A 61 10.74 -12.01 33.03
N GLU A 62 10.10 -10.96 33.58
CA GLU A 62 9.47 -9.93 32.75
C GLU A 62 10.60 -9.41 31.86
N GLU A 63 10.62 -9.89 30.60
CA GLU A 63 11.41 -9.28 29.55
C GLU A 63 10.99 -7.81 29.55
N GLU A 64 11.90 -6.92 29.96
CA GLU A 64 11.74 -5.50 29.72
C GLU A 64 11.71 -5.34 28.20
N GLU A 65 10.51 -5.43 27.60
CA GLU A 65 10.27 -5.06 26.20
C GLU A 65 10.76 -3.62 26.08
N GLU A 66 11.95 -3.45 25.48
CA GLU A 66 12.54 -2.14 25.25
C GLU A 66 11.57 -1.35 24.36
N GLU A 67 10.78 -0.47 24.97
CA GLU A 67 9.74 0.33 24.31
C GLU A 67 10.39 1.10 23.15
N GLU A 68 10.19 0.61 21.92
CA GLU A 68 10.82 1.22 20.74
C GLU A 68 10.38 2.69 20.64
N PRO A 69 11.32 3.64 20.46
CA PRO A 69 10.99 5.05 20.45
C PRO A 69 10.07 5.37 19.26
N GLU A 70 8.85 5.83 19.55
CA GLU A 70 7.84 6.18 18.55
C GLU A 70 8.39 7.14 17.47
N ASP A 71 7.97 6.92 16.21
CA ASP A 71 8.27 7.88 15.14
C ASP A 71 7.55 9.22 15.41
N ILE A 72 8.35 10.27 15.58
CA ILE A 72 7.90 11.64 15.79
C ILE A 72 7.42 12.33 14.50
N ALA A 73 7.62 11.74 13.32
CA ALA A 73 7.27 12.32 12.03
C ALA A 73 5.77 12.50 11.79
N PRO A 74 4.88 11.53 12.07
CA PRO A 74 3.43 11.69 11.88
C PRO A 74 2.86 12.85 12.69
N ALA A 75 3.19 12.92 13.99
CA ALA A 75 2.72 13.98 14.88
C ALA A 75 3.16 15.39 14.42
N ILE A 76 4.41 15.54 13.98
CA ILE A 76 4.92 16.83 13.47
C ILE A 76 4.29 17.20 12.11
N ARG A 77 4.08 16.23 11.22
CA ARG A 77 3.41 16.46 9.92
C ARG A 77 1.96 16.88 10.13
N GLN A 78 1.23 16.21 11.03
CA GLN A 78 -0.15 16.55 11.38
C GLN A 78 -0.26 17.94 12.02
N GLU A 79 0.64 18.29 12.96
CA GLU A 79 0.69 19.65 13.53
C GLU A 79 0.90 20.72 12.44
N CYS A 80 1.78 20.45 11.46
CA CYS A 80 2.01 21.34 10.32
C CYS A 80 0.78 21.48 9.41
N GLU A 81 0.04 20.39 9.16
CA GLU A 81 -1.23 20.39 8.42
C GLU A 81 -2.30 21.23 9.13
N GLU A 82 -2.51 20.99 10.43
CA GLU A 82 -3.55 21.63 11.25
C GLU A 82 -3.26 23.11 11.58
N THR A 83 -2.02 23.57 11.43
CA THR A 83 -1.62 24.95 11.79
C THR A 83 -1.17 25.81 10.62
N GLN A 84 -0.09 25.45 9.94
CA GLN A 84 0.55 26.27 8.91
C GLN A 84 -0.03 25.99 7.51
N CYS A 85 -0.46 24.76 7.25
CA CYS A 85 -0.86 24.28 5.93
C CYS A 85 -2.37 24.03 5.80
N VAL A 86 -3.16 24.69 6.65
CA VAL A 86 -4.63 24.59 6.70
C VAL A 86 -5.32 24.95 5.38
N GLU A 87 -4.75 25.87 4.61
CA GLU A 87 -5.31 26.28 3.32
C GLU A 87 -5.13 25.21 2.23
N PRO A 88 -3.92 24.72 1.91
CA PRO A 88 -3.77 23.65 0.93
C PRO A 88 -4.41 22.33 1.40
N ALA A 89 -4.48 22.07 2.73
CA ALA A 89 -5.23 20.94 3.28
C ALA A 89 -6.74 21.02 2.96
N LYS A 90 -7.34 22.22 3.06
CA LYS A 90 -8.74 22.46 2.66
C LYS A 90 -8.94 22.31 1.15
N HIS A 91 -7.98 22.73 0.33
CA HIS A 91 -8.05 22.55 -1.12
C HIS A 91 -7.97 21.07 -1.51
N PHE A 92 -7.02 20.32 -0.95
CA PHE A 92 -6.91 18.88 -1.16
C PHE A 92 -8.19 18.16 -0.73
N LYS A 93 -8.69 18.42 0.49
CA LYS A 93 -9.95 17.85 0.95
C LYS A 93 -11.13 18.21 0.05
N HIS A 94 -11.24 19.46 -0.39
CA HIS A 94 -12.33 19.89 -1.27
C HIS A 94 -12.28 19.19 -2.64
N CYS A 95 -11.08 18.97 -3.19
CA CYS A 95 -10.91 18.19 -4.40
C CYS A 95 -11.34 16.72 -4.17
N SER A 96 -10.85 16.08 -3.10
CA SER A 96 -11.18 14.69 -2.76
C SER A 96 -12.70 14.50 -2.58
N ASP A 97 -13.35 15.33 -1.75
CA ASP A 97 -14.80 15.31 -1.53
C ASP A 97 -15.61 15.47 -2.85
N LYS A 98 -15.06 16.18 -3.84
CA LYS A 98 -15.68 16.42 -5.15
C LYS A 98 -15.48 15.24 -6.11
N VAL A 99 -14.28 14.67 -6.17
CA VAL A 99 -13.94 13.50 -7.00
C VAL A 99 -14.65 12.25 -6.49
N GLU A 100 -14.53 11.94 -5.19
CA GLU A 100 -15.25 10.82 -4.54
C GLU A 100 -16.77 11.00 -4.64
N GLY A 101 -17.26 12.24 -4.56
CA GLY A 101 -18.67 12.58 -4.72
C GLY A 101 -19.21 12.51 -6.16
N GLY A 102 -18.38 12.14 -7.16
CA GLY A 102 -18.78 12.08 -8.57
C GLY A 102 -19.16 13.44 -9.17
N LYS A 103 -18.67 14.54 -8.58
CA LYS A 103 -18.91 15.93 -9.00
C LYS A 103 -17.71 16.53 -9.75
N GLY A 104 -16.64 15.77 -9.89
CA GLY A 104 -15.49 16.14 -10.69
C GLY A 104 -15.73 15.98 -12.19
N TRP A 105 -14.76 16.40 -13.00
CA TRP A 105 -14.76 16.16 -14.44
C TRP A 105 -14.16 14.79 -14.80
N GLU A 106 -14.37 14.32 -16.04
CA GLU A 106 -13.92 13.00 -16.49
C GLU A 106 -12.39 12.92 -16.53
N GLY A 107 -11.80 12.15 -15.60
CA GLY A 107 -10.35 12.08 -15.44
C GLY A 107 -9.77 13.11 -14.48
N GLU A 108 -10.59 13.78 -13.66
CA GLU A 108 -10.10 14.63 -12.57
C GLU A 108 -9.40 13.81 -11.49
N ASP A 109 -8.19 14.23 -11.12
CA ASP A 109 -7.46 13.80 -9.94
C ASP A 109 -7.12 15.01 -9.04
N CYS A 110 -6.62 14.73 -7.83
CA CYS A 110 -6.26 15.74 -6.83
C CYS A 110 -4.75 15.77 -6.54
N VAL A 111 -3.92 15.35 -7.52
CA VAL A 111 -2.46 15.26 -7.33
C VAL A 111 -1.84 16.66 -7.25
N GLU A 112 -2.41 17.65 -7.93
CA GLU A 112 -1.97 19.04 -7.82
C GLU A 112 -2.18 19.59 -6.39
N GLU A 113 -3.38 19.45 -5.82
CA GLU A 113 -3.64 19.89 -4.44
C GLU A 113 -2.84 19.08 -3.41
N LEU A 114 -2.64 17.78 -3.64
CA LEU A 114 -1.76 16.95 -2.81
C LEU A 114 -0.32 17.48 -2.81
N PHE A 115 0.20 17.88 -3.98
CA PHE A 115 1.54 18.45 -4.08
C PHE A 115 1.65 19.82 -3.38
N HIS A 116 0.60 20.65 -3.43
CA HIS A 116 0.56 21.90 -2.67
C HIS A 116 0.55 21.65 -1.15
N LEU A 117 -0.22 20.67 -0.68
CA LEU A 117 -0.26 20.25 0.72
C LEU A 117 1.09 19.72 1.18
N MET A 118 1.65 18.72 0.47
CA MET A 118 2.93 18.11 0.80
C MET A 118 4.09 19.11 0.77
N HIS A 119 4.13 20.01 -0.23
CA HIS A 119 5.15 21.05 -0.30
C HIS A 119 5.13 21.98 0.93
N CYS A 120 3.93 22.35 1.40
CA CYS A 120 3.79 23.14 2.63
C CYS A 120 4.19 22.33 3.88
N VAL A 121 3.67 21.11 4.02
CA VAL A 121 3.90 20.25 5.19
C VAL A 121 5.38 19.91 5.33
N ASP A 122 6.06 19.50 4.26
CA ASP A 122 7.49 19.17 4.31
C ASP A 122 8.35 20.40 4.64
N ALA A 123 8.01 21.58 4.11
CA ALA A 123 8.69 22.83 4.45
C ALA A 123 8.54 23.23 5.93
N CYS A 124 7.39 22.91 6.54
CA CYS A 124 7.13 23.12 7.97
C CYS A 124 7.79 22.03 8.84
N ALA A 125 7.69 20.76 8.43
CA ALA A 125 8.05 19.59 9.23
C ALA A 125 9.56 19.32 9.23
N ALA A 126 10.25 19.44 8.09
CA ALA A 126 11.68 19.14 7.98
C ALA A 126 12.56 19.86 9.04
N PRO A 127 12.46 21.20 9.24
CA PRO A 127 13.27 21.90 10.25
C PRO A 127 12.83 21.62 11.70
N ARG A 128 11.69 20.96 11.92
CA ARG A 128 11.24 20.50 13.25
C ARG A 128 11.75 19.08 13.51
N LEU A 129 11.66 18.20 12.52
CA LEU A 129 12.11 16.81 12.58
C LEU A 129 13.62 16.71 12.77
N PHE A 130 14.41 17.35 11.90
CA PHE A 130 15.87 17.33 12.01
C PHE A 130 16.41 18.11 13.23
N ARG A 131 15.57 18.74 14.05
CA ARG A 131 15.96 19.26 15.38
C ARG A 131 15.80 18.26 16.51
N LYS A 132 14.99 17.21 16.32
CA LYS A 132 14.79 16.12 17.28
C LYS A 132 15.63 14.87 16.95
N LEU A 133 16.10 14.76 15.71
CA LEU A 133 16.88 13.63 15.19
C LEU A 133 18.39 13.92 15.03
N ALA A 134 18.87 15.09 15.48
CA ALA A 134 20.26 15.55 15.31
C ALA A 134 20.99 15.75 16.65
#